data_AF-V3ZZP4-F1
#
_entry.id   AF-V3ZZP4-F1
#
_cell.length_a   1.000
_cell.length_b   1.000
_cell.length_c   1.000
_cell.angle_alpha   90.00
_cell.angle_beta   90.00
_cell.angle_gamma   90.00
#
_symmetry.space_group_name_H-M   'P 1'
#
loop_
_entity.id
_entity.type
_entity.pdbx_description
1 polymer ?
#
loop_
_entity_poly.entity_id
_entity_poly.type
_entity_poly.pdbx_seq_one_letter_code
_entity_poly.pdbx_strand_id
1 'polypeptide(L)' 'CQWCPVGEFLVTQCERDREASICETCPEKQFRDKPNNKTCCNDCTFCALGKEIVKNCTKTSDTVCKCPPGKHWHD' A
#
# COMPACT_ATOMS: atom_id res chain seq x y z
N CYS A 1 16.50 14.29 -1.23
CA CYS A 1 15.36 14.13 -2.15
C CYS A 1 14.03 14.30 -1.44
N GLN A 2 12.99 14.74 -2.17
CA GLN A 2 11.60 14.62 -1.71
C GLN A 2 11.15 13.15 -1.76
N TRP A 3 10.26 12.76 -0.85
CA TRP A 3 9.67 11.42 -0.85
C TRP A 3 8.55 11.32 -1.89
N CYS A 4 8.37 10.14 -2.46
CA CYS A 4 7.20 9.82 -3.27
C CYS A 4 5.95 9.89 -2.39
N PRO A 5 4.82 10.40 -2.91
CA PRO A 5 3.57 10.46 -2.18
C PRO A 5 2.99 9.06 -1.95
N VAL A 6 1.88 9.01 -1.20
CA VAL A 6 1.06 7.79 -1.08
C VAL A 6 0.57 7.34 -2.45
N GLY A 7 0.42 6.03 -2.64
CA GLY A 7 0.01 5.48 -3.94
C GLY A 7 1.10 5.39 -5.00
N GLU A 8 2.33 5.81 -4.68
CA GLU A 8 3.46 5.78 -5.61
C GLU A 8 4.70 5.11 -5.01
N PHE A 9 5.59 4.63 -5.88
CA PHE A 9 6.91 4.10 -5.53
C PHE A 9 8.01 4.80 -6.33
N LEU A 10 9.22 4.73 -5.81
CA LEU A 10 10.42 5.35 -6.37
C LEU A 10 10.91 4.58 -7.61
N VAL A 11 11.03 5.28 -8.74
CA VAL A 11 11.67 4.76 -9.97
C VAL A 11 13.09 5.26 -10.08
N THR A 12 13.33 6.55 -9.80
CA THR A 12 14.67 7.13 -9.85
C THR A 12 14.85 8.14 -8.73
N GLN A 13 15.96 7.99 -8.01
CA GLN A 13 16.35 8.92 -6.95
C GLN A 13 16.76 10.27 -7.56
N CYS A 14 16.40 11.37 -6.90
CA CYS A 14 16.83 12.70 -7.31
C CYS A 14 18.37 12.85 -7.29
N GLU A 15 18.91 13.78 -8.08
CA GLU A 15 20.36 14.03 -8.16
C GLU A 15 20.87 14.92 -7.01
N ARG A 16 20.04 15.88 -6.54
CA ARG A 16 20.43 16.80 -5.46
C ARG A 16 19.40 16.87 -4.33
N ASP A 17 19.87 17.20 -3.13
CA ASP A 17 18.97 17.34 -2.00
C ASP A 17 17.84 18.35 -2.22
N ARG A 18 16.66 17.98 -1.72
CA ARG A 18 15.38 18.70 -1.86
C ARG A 18 14.76 18.73 -3.26
N GLU A 19 15.37 18.14 -4.29
CA GLU A 19 14.72 17.89 -5.58
C GLU A 19 13.73 16.73 -5.51
N ALA A 20 12.77 16.73 -6.44
CA ALA A 20 11.78 15.66 -6.58
C ALA A 20 12.44 14.39 -7.15
N SER A 21 12.17 13.25 -6.53
CA SER A 21 12.45 11.95 -7.14
C SER A 21 11.44 11.63 -8.24
N ILE A 22 11.79 10.75 -9.17
CA ILE A 22 10.83 10.21 -10.15
C ILE A 22 10.08 9.07 -9.48
N CYS A 23 8.75 9.21 -9.46
CA CYS A 23 7.84 8.29 -8.81
C CYS A 23 6.78 7.80 -9.81
N GLU A 24 6.32 6.57 -9.63
CA GLU A 24 5.24 5.98 -10.43
C GLU A 24 4.14 5.42 -9.54
N THR A 25 2.91 5.44 -10.06
CA THR A 25 1.75 4.86 -9.38
C THR A 25 1.93 3.37 -9.14
N CYS A 26 1.51 2.90 -7.96
CA CYS A 26 1.54 1.47 -7.63
C CYS A 26 0.84 0.63 -8.70
N PRO A 27 1.40 -0.54 -9.06
CA PRO A 27 0.75 -1.52 -9.93
C PRO A 27 -0.60 -2.00 -9.40
N GLU A 28 -1.35 -2.72 -10.24
CA GLU A 28 -2.58 -3.40 -9.79
C GLU A 28 -2.29 -4.37 -8.63
N LYS A 29 -3.23 -4.44 -7.68
CA LYS A 29 -3.11 -5.25 -6.46
C LYS A 29 -1.92 -4.89 -5.56
N GLN A 30 -1.43 -3.65 -5.64
CA GLN A 30 -0.44 -3.10 -4.73
C GLN A 30 -0.84 -1.72 -4.19
N PHE A 31 -0.30 -1.38 -3.02
CA PHE A 31 -0.56 -0.12 -2.34
C PHE A 31 0.68 0.46 -1.64
N ARG A 32 0.58 1.76 -1.34
CA ARG A 32 1.51 2.47 -0.49
C ARG A 32 0.74 3.52 0.31
N ASP A 33 0.67 3.32 1.61
CA ASP A 33 -0.15 4.08 2.55
C ASP A 33 0.57 5.28 3.18
N LYS A 34 1.89 5.41 2.94
CA LYS A 34 2.73 6.47 3.48
C LYS A 34 3.66 7.04 2.42
N PRO A 35 4.01 8.34 2.50
CA PRO A 35 5.09 8.89 1.70
C PRO A 35 6.38 8.10 1.91
N ASN A 36 7.13 7.86 0.84
CA ASN A 36 8.18 6.84 0.85
C ASN A 36 9.31 7.09 -0.15
N ASN A 37 10.38 6.29 -0.02
CA ASN A 37 11.50 6.20 -0.96
C ASN A 37 11.75 4.75 -1.40
N LYS A 38 10.69 3.93 -1.41
CA LYS A 38 10.77 2.48 -1.70
C LYS A 38 10.64 2.27 -3.20
N THR A 39 11.40 1.32 -3.72
CA THR A 39 11.43 0.97 -5.16
C THR A 39 10.31 0.02 -5.59
N CYS A 40 9.39 -0.31 -4.69
CA CYS A 40 8.22 -1.14 -4.95
C CYS A 40 7.08 -0.73 -4.02
N CYS A 41 5.85 -1.10 -4.35
CA CYS A 41 4.70 -1.00 -3.46
C CYS A 41 4.52 -2.27 -2.62
N ASN A 42 3.68 -2.21 -1.59
CA ASN A 42 3.30 -3.40 -0.82
C ASN A 42 2.20 -4.15 -1.57
N ASP A 43 2.23 -5.48 -1.54
CA ASP A 43 1.12 -6.28 -2.05
C ASP A 43 -0.11 -6.11 -1.17
N CYS A 44 -1.29 -6.06 -1.80
CA CYS A 44 -2.55 -6.02 -1.07
C CYS A 44 -2.78 -7.34 -0.30
N THR A 45 -3.29 -7.23 0.92
CA THR A 45 -3.72 -8.36 1.73
C THR A 45 -4.91 -9.06 1.07
N PHE A 46 -4.86 -10.40 1.05
CA PHE A 46 -5.99 -11.25 0.69
C PHE A 46 -6.71 -11.72 1.96
N CYS A 47 -8.05 -11.62 1.98
CA CYS A 47 -8.83 -12.12 3.11
C CYS A 47 -8.89 -13.65 3.08
N ALA A 48 -8.49 -14.27 4.19
CA ALA A 48 -8.59 -15.72 4.38
C ALA A 48 -10.06 -16.20 4.28
N LEU A 49 -10.23 -17.50 3.97
CA LEU A 49 -11.53 -18.12 3.82
C LEU A 49 -12.43 -17.85 5.05
N GLY A 50 -13.66 -17.39 4.80
CA GLY A 50 -14.61 -17.08 5.86
C GLY A 50 -14.41 -15.71 6.52
N LYS A 51 -13.47 -14.88 6.07
CA LYS A 51 -13.40 -13.45 6.41
C LYS A 51 -14.06 -12.62 5.32
N GLU A 52 -14.66 -11.51 5.73
CA GLU A 52 -15.32 -10.58 4.82
C GLU A 52 -14.40 -9.40 4.51
N ILE A 53 -14.33 -9.02 3.23
CA ILE A 53 -13.67 -7.78 2.82
C ILE A 53 -14.58 -6.62 3.21
N VAL A 54 -14.11 -5.77 4.13
CA VAL A 54 -14.85 -4.56 4.53
C VAL A 54 -14.32 -3.32 3.84
N LYS A 55 -13.10 -3.38 3.33
CA LYS A 55 -12.49 -2.33 2.52
C LYS A 55 -11.61 -2.99 1.47
N ASN A 56 -11.87 -2.68 0.20
CA ASN A 56 -11.01 -3.12 -0.89
C ASN A 56 -9.67 -2.37 -0.86
N CYS A 57 -8.62 -3.05 -1.33
CA CYS A 57 -7.35 -2.40 -1.57
C CYS A 57 -7.49 -1.25 -2.59
N THR A 58 -6.75 -0.18 -2.36
CA THR A 58 -6.57 0.94 -3.29
C THR A 58 -5.08 1.25 -3.38
N LYS A 59 -4.65 2.09 -4.31
CA LYS A 59 -3.24 2.49 -4.41
C LYS A 59 -2.71 3.07 -3.09
N THR A 60 -3.57 3.70 -2.29
CA THR A 60 -3.17 4.37 -1.03
C THR A 60 -3.56 3.61 0.24
N SER A 61 -4.15 2.42 0.15
CA SER A 61 -4.55 1.67 1.35
C SER A 61 -4.73 0.19 1.10
N ASP A 62 -4.36 -0.63 2.08
CA ASP A 62 -4.56 -2.08 2.03
C ASP A 62 -6.05 -2.50 2.06
N THR A 63 -6.29 -3.75 1.69
CA THR A 63 -7.52 -4.48 2.00
C THR A 63 -7.69 -4.58 3.51
N VAL A 64 -8.91 -4.35 4.00
CA VAL A 64 -9.27 -4.63 5.40
C VAL A 64 -10.23 -5.81 5.45
N CYS A 65 -9.86 -6.82 6.22
CA CYS A 65 -10.66 -8.03 6.44
C CYS A 65 -11.27 -8.01 7.84
N LYS A 66 -12.52 -8.44 7.97
CA LYS A 66 -13.15 -8.69 9.28
C LYS A 66 -13.66 -10.12 9.39
N CYS A 67 -13.78 -10.57 10.64
CA CYS A 67 -14.47 -11.83 10.93
C CYS A 67 -15.98 -11.60 10.83
N PRO A 68 -16.74 -12.62 10.42
CA PRO A 68 -18.20 -12.57 10.46
C PRO A 68 -18.68 -12.28 11.88
N PRO A 69 -19.86 -11.66 12.04
CA PRO A 69 -20.46 -11.42 13.35
C PRO A 69 -20.51 -12.71 14.18
N GLY A 70 -20.07 -12.62 15.44
CA GLY A 70 -20.07 -13.75 16.38
C GLY A 70 -18.86 -14.70 16.27
N LYS A 71 -17.90 -14.46 15.38
CA LYS A 71 -16.62 -15.18 15.36
C LYS A 71 -15.46 -14.28 15.76
N HIS A 72 -14.67 -14.75 16.72
CA HIS A 72 -13.50 -14.08 17.28
C HIS A 72 -12.34 -15.08 17.24
N TRP A 73 -11.15 -14.62 16.86
CA TRP A 73 -9.96 -15.47 16.86
C TRP A 73 -9.46 -15.62 18.29
N HIS A 74 -9.17 -16.85 18.70
CA HIS A 74 -8.16 -17.10 19.72
C HIS A 74 -6.81 -17.13 19.00
N ASP A 75 -5.91 -16.25 19.41
CA ASP A 75 -4.51 -16.17 18.93
C ASP A 75 -3.70 -17.37 19.48
#